data_AF-A0A2E4UZU0-F1
#
_entry.id   AF-A0A2E4UZU0-F1
#
_cell.length_a   1.000
_cell.length_b   1.000
_cell.length_c   1.000
_cell.angle_alpha   90.00
_cell.angle_beta   90.00
_cell.angle_gamma   90.00
#
_symmetry.space_group_name_H-M   'P 1'
#
loop_
_entity.id
_entity.type
_entity.pdbx_description
1 polymer ?
#
loop_
_entity_poly.entity_id
_entity_poly.type
_entity_poly.pdbx_seq_one_letter_code
_entity_poly.pdbx_strand_id
1 'polypeptide(L)'
;MKALVVFGITIIDIIALLQSCSISGLHQAYRDDKVQPREVTTHFLERIERFNPELHAVIEVNPAALTDAGRLANKGINGSPLFGVPILIKDNIETADQPTTIGALAFEGSSTGREASVVTRLRNAGAIILGKANLSELANFKTNLSVSGWSDVGGQCRNPHDTSCNPSGSSSGSAVGVAAGLCLAAVGTETSGSVVCPAAINGVVGFKPTVGRVPAEHIAPISHSQDTAGPLTRCVADAALMDRVMSGEIDHALAPATIRLGVFPEPRASEAADNLLRDTLAQLGRVATVAEIDPPEFDEAFNYHHFTRLLYEFKAGLNAYLGGRPGEGPKTLEALIAFNETNPGKLAHLGQDLLEQAQATTDLTDPIYTESNAWLAKHVPAAINTALDAYDLDALMTATNCPAWPIDHEHGDSGQRIWMYAAPAAVAGFPHLTLPMGRVNGLPAGVSLIGRRGADQSLLALGIAIEAALGKGTLANPFNQRS
;
A
#
# COMPACT_ATOMS: atom_id res chain seq x y z
N MET A 1 26.72 -17.47 -19.58
CA MET A 1 26.76 -18.43 -18.45
C MET A 1 28.19 -18.85 -18.15
N LYS A 2 28.88 -18.12 -17.27
CA LYS A 2 30.03 -18.64 -16.50
C LYS A 2 29.60 -18.49 -15.05
N ALA A 3 29.39 -19.61 -14.36
CA ALA A 3 28.98 -19.62 -12.97
C ALA A 3 30.13 -19.03 -12.12
N LEU A 4 29.92 -17.83 -11.59
CA LEU A 4 30.81 -17.24 -10.60
C LEU A 4 30.46 -17.89 -9.26
N VAL A 5 31.29 -18.84 -8.80
CA VAL A 5 31.24 -19.32 -7.42
C VAL A 5 31.91 -18.24 -6.57
N VAL A 6 31.11 -17.42 -5.89
CA VAL A 6 31.61 -16.52 -4.86
C VAL A 6 31.55 -17.30 -3.54
N PHE A 7 32.71 -17.61 -2.98
CA PHE A 7 32.92 -18.17 -1.63
C PHE A 7 31.80 -19.06 -1.04
N GLY A 8 31.79 -20.34 -1.40
CA GLY A 8 31.10 -21.39 -0.63
C GLY A 8 29.57 -21.44 -0.66
N ILE A 9 28.91 -20.53 -1.40
CA ILE A 9 27.46 -20.50 -1.60
C ILE A 9 27.20 -20.51 -3.11
N THR A 10 26.25 -21.34 -3.58
CA THR A 10 25.92 -21.35 -5.01
C THR A 10 25.03 -20.16 -5.36
N ILE A 11 25.04 -19.71 -6.62
CA ILE A 11 24.12 -18.66 -7.11
C ILE A 11 22.64 -19.01 -6.80
N ILE A 12 22.31 -20.30 -6.81
CA ILE A 12 20.97 -20.83 -6.50
C ILE A 12 20.60 -20.54 -5.04
N ASP A 13 21.54 -20.73 -4.10
CA ASP A 13 21.31 -20.48 -2.68
C ASP A 13 21.10 -18.98 -2.38
N ILE A 14 21.79 -18.10 -3.11
CA ILE A 14 21.59 -16.63 -3.00
C ILE A 14 20.22 -16.23 -3.52
N ILE A 15 19.77 -16.80 -4.64
CA ILE A 15 18.43 -16.53 -5.18
C ILE A 15 17.36 -17.00 -4.20
N ALA A 16 17.47 -18.22 -3.66
CA ALA A 16 16.52 -18.75 -2.68
C ALA A 16 16.47 -17.89 -1.39
N LEU A 17 17.63 -17.42 -0.94
CA LEU A 17 17.72 -16.47 0.17
C LEU A 17 16.98 -15.17 -0.14
N LEU A 18 17.27 -14.51 -1.26
CA LEU A 18 16.69 -13.21 -1.59
C LEU A 18 15.19 -13.27 -1.89
N GLN A 19 14.69 -14.40 -2.40
CA GLN A 19 13.26 -14.60 -2.65
C GLN A 19 12.41 -14.75 -1.39
N SER A 20 13.01 -15.08 -0.25
CA SER A 20 12.27 -15.41 0.98
C SER A 20 12.73 -14.63 2.22
N CYS A 21 13.84 -13.88 2.15
CA CYS A 21 14.38 -13.18 3.31
C CYS A 21 13.51 -12.00 3.76
N SER A 22 13.48 -11.74 5.07
CA SER A 22 13.07 -10.47 5.66
C SER A 22 14.18 -9.42 5.54
N ILE A 23 13.93 -8.16 5.91
CA ILE A 23 14.98 -7.14 6.04
C ILE A 23 16.05 -7.59 7.03
N SER A 24 15.66 -8.21 8.15
CA SER A 24 16.61 -8.75 9.13
C SER A 24 17.47 -9.89 8.55
N GLY A 25 16.87 -10.77 7.73
CA GLY A 25 17.59 -11.83 7.02
C GLY A 25 18.58 -11.28 6.01
N LEU A 26 18.21 -10.23 5.26
CA LEU A 26 19.11 -9.53 4.33
C LEU A 26 20.29 -8.90 5.07
N HIS A 27 20.05 -8.19 6.18
CA HIS A 27 21.13 -7.64 6.99
C HIS A 27 22.05 -8.71 7.56
N GLN A 28 21.51 -9.87 7.96
CA GLN A 28 22.36 -10.99 8.37
C GLN A 28 23.24 -11.48 7.23
N ALA A 29 22.69 -11.58 6.01
CA ALA A 29 23.46 -11.98 4.83
C ALA A 29 24.58 -10.99 4.50
N TYR A 30 24.35 -9.68 4.67
CA TYR A 30 25.42 -8.67 4.55
C TYR A 30 26.49 -8.83 5.63
N ARG A 31 26.10 -9.04 6.90
CA ARG A 31 27.05 -9.23 8.02
C ARG A 31 27.89 -10.50 7.88
N ASP A 32 27.33 -11.53 7.28
CA ASP A 32 28.00 -12.80 7.00
C ASP A 32 28.82 -12.77 5.69
N ASP A 33 28.90 -11.62 5.01
CA ASP A 33 29.56 -11.44 3.70
C ASP A 33 29.05 -12.40 2.60
N LYS A 34 27.79 -12.86 2.71
CA LYS A 34 27.17 -13.77 1.74
C LYS A 34 26.72 -13.09 0.46
N VAL A 35 26.39 -11.80 0.56
CA VAL A 35 25.93 -10.94 -0.53
C VAL A 35 26.39 -9.51 -0.27
N GLN A 36 26.41 -8.68 -1.31
CA GLN A 36 26.72 -7.25 -1.24
C GLN A 36 25.54 -6.41 -1.79
N PRO A 37 25.37 -5.15 -1.35
CA PRO A 37 24.23 -4.31 -1.78
C PRO A 37 24.07 -4.21 -3.29
N ARG A 38 25.18 -4.16 -4.04
CA ARG A 38 25.17 -4.13 -5.50
C ARG A 38 24.64 -5.44 -6.09
N GLU A 39 25.01 -6.60 -5.55
CA GLU A 39 24.54 -7.92 -6.01
C GLU A 39 23.05 -8.09 -5.76
N VAL A 40 22.60 -7.67 -4.58
CA VAL A 40 21.17 -7.69 -4.20
C VAL A 40 20.37 -6.76 -5.12
N THR A 41 20.87 -5.57 -5.38
CA THR A 41 20.22 -4.61 -6.29
C THR A 41 20.17 -5.14 -7.72
N THR A 42 21.27 -5.72 -8.23
CA THR A 42 21.29 -6.39 -9.55
C THR A 42 20.23 -7.48 -9.63
N HIS A 43 20.12 -8.34 -8.61
CA HIS A 43 19.12 -9.41 -8.59
C HIS A 43 17.69 -8.90 -8.77
N PHE A 44 17.29 -7.87 -8.03
CA PHE A 44 15.94 -7.32 -8.15
C PHE A 44 15.71 -6.60 -9.48
N LEU A 45 16.71 -5.89 -10.01
CA LEU A 45 16.61 -5.25 -11.33
C LEU A 45 16.46 -6.29 -12.46
N GLU A 46 17.19 -7.40 -12.42
CA GLU A 46 17.05 -8.51 -13.37
C GLU A 46 15.65 -9.16 -13.28
N ARG A 47 15.09 -9.28 -12.07
CA ARG A 47 13.70 -9.75 -11.90
C ARG A 47 12.68 -8.76 -12.45
N ILE A 48 12.89 -7.46 -12.24
CA ILE A 48 12.04 -6.41 -12.82
C ILE A 48 12.09 -6.50 -14.35
N GLU A 49 13.28 -6.54 -14.95
CA GLU A 49 13.44 -6.67 -16.40
C GLU A 49 12.71 -7.90 -16.96
N ARG A 50 12.79 -9.03 -16.26
CA ARG A 50 12.18 -10.29 -16.70
C ARG A 50 10.67 -10.36 -16.55
N PHE A 51 10.12 -9.90 -15.42
CA PHE A 51 8.72 -10.17 -15.06
C PHE A 51 7.81 -8.95 -15.15
N ASN A 52 8.36 -7.72 -15.09
CA ASN A 52 7.55 -6.51 -15.19
C ASN A 52 6.84 -6.33 -16.55
N PRO A 53 7.35 -6.81 -17.70
CA PRO A 53 6.59 -6.79 -18.95
C PRO A 53 5.27 -7.57 -18.90
N GLU A 54 5.14 -8.55 -17.98
CA GLU A 54 3.90 -9.27 -17.75
C GLU A 54 3.08 -8.61 -16.63
N LEU A 55 3.73 -8.17 -15.54
CA LEU A 55 3.06 -7.70 -14.32
C LEU A 55 2.72 -6.21 -14.29
N HIS A 56 3.44 -5.37 -15.04
CA HIS A 56 3.30 -3.90 -15.06
C HIS A 56 3.25 -3.26 -13.66
N ALA A 57 4.04 -3.78 -12.73
CA ALA A 57 4.10 -3.34 -11.33
C ALA A 57 5.03 -2.13 -11.13
N VAL A 58 6.07 -2.00 -11.96
CA VAL A 58 7.05 -0.92 -11.93
C VAL A 58 6.80 -0.02 -13.13
N ILE A 59 6.44 1.24 -12.89
CA ILE A 59 6.16 2.22 -13.94
C ILE A 59 7.44 2.90 -14.43
N GLU A 60 8.44 3.03 -13.56
CA GLU A 60 9.74 3.61 -13.89
C GLU A 60 10.84 2.90 -13.08
N VAL A 61 11.91 2.49 -13.74
CA VAL A 61 13.09 1.91 -13.07
C VAL A 61 14.08 3.03 -12.76
N ASN A 62 14.67 3.04 -11.56
CA ASN A 62 15.68 4.03 -11.21
C ASN A 62 17.01 3.71 -11.90
N PRO A 63 17.48 4.52 -12.87
CA PRO A 63 18.75 4.28 -13.54
C PRO A 63 19.96 4.41 -12.59
N ALA A 64 19.81 5.10 -11.46
CA ALA A 64 20.86 5.29 -10.47
C ALA A 64 20.95 4.16 -9.43
N ALA A 65 20.01 3.21 -9.39
CA ALA A 65 19.94 2.20 -8.32
C ALA A 65 21.26 1.43 -8.07
N LEU A 66 21.93 0.97 -9.13
CA LEU A 66 23.24 0.28 -9.01
C LEU A 66 24.38 1.21 -8.58
N THR A 67 24.32 2.48 -8.95
CA THR A 67 25.28 3.50 -8.53
C THR A 67 25.11 3.80 -7.05
N ASP A 68 23.87 3.97 -6.60
CA ASP A 68 23.52 4.18 -5.20
C ASP A 68 23.92 2.98 -4.34
N ALA A 69 23.68 1.75 -4.80
CA ALA A 69 24.13 0.54 -4.12
C ALA A 69 25.65 0.48 -4.00
N GLY A 70 26.40 0.88 -5.03
CA GLY A 70 27.87 0.97 -4.99
C GLY A 70 28.38 2.03 -4.02
N ARG A 71 27.75 3.21 -4.00
CA ARG A 71 28.08 4.28 -3.04
C ARG A 71 27.81 3.85 -1.60
N LEU A 72 26.72 3.13 -1.37
CA LEU A 72 26.37 2.62 -0.06
C LEU A 72 27.36 1.54 0.40
N ALA A 73 27.72 0.60 -0.48
CA ALA A 73 28.72 -0.43 -0.19
C ALA A 73 30.08 0.19 0.21
N ASN A 74 30.53 1.26 -0.47
CA ASN A 74 31.76 1.96 -0.14
C ASN A 74 31.76 2.64 1.24
N LYS A 75 30.59 2.95 1.81
CA LYS A 75 30.46 3.47 3.18
C LYS A 75 30.61 2.37 4.24
N GLY A 76 30.53 1.10 3.85
CA GLY A 76 30.53 -0.06 4.74
C GLY A 76 29.22 -0.22 5.51
N ILE A 77 29.01 -1.43 6.06
CA ILE A 77 27.86 -1.72 6.94
C ILE A 77 27.99 -0.86 8.20
N ASN A 78 27.03 0.05 8.40
CA ASN A 78 27.10 1.08 9.44
C ASN A 78 25.91 1.04 10.41
N GLY A 79 25.16 -0.07 10.43
CA GLY A 79 23.99 -0.25 11.29
C GLY A 79 22.75 0.53 10.84
N SER A 80 22.74 1.12 9.63
CA SER A 80 21.56 1.83 9.14
C SER A 80 20.35 0.88 9.05
N PRO A 81 19.14 1.31 9.48
CA PRO A 81 17.99 0.43 9.62
C PRO A 81 17.50 -0.23 8.32
N LEU A 82 17.87 0.31 7.16
CA LEU A 82 17.50 -0.21 5.83
C LEU A 82 18.72 -0.34 4.93
N PHE A 83 19.92 -0.57 5.49
CA PHE A 83 21.17 -0.66 4.73
C PHE A 83 21.04 -1.66 3.56
N GLY A 84 21.04 -1.14 2.33
CA GLY A 84 21.02 -1.94 1.12
C GLY A 84 19.69 -2.62 0.83
N VAL A 85 18.60 -2.18 1.48
CA VAL A 85 17.25 -2.73 1.28
C VAL A 85 16.66 -2.16 -0.02
N PRO A 86 16.30 -3.00 -1.01
CA PRO A 86 15.72 -2.54 -2.27
C PRO A 86 14.21 -2.27 -2.15
N ILE A 87 13.80 -1.04 -2.46
CA ILE A 87 12.44 -0.52 -2.23
C ILE A 87 11.84 0.06 -3.50
N LEU A 88 10.54 -0.17 -3.72
CA LEU A 88 9.72 0.57 -4.70
C LEU A 88 8.89 1.66 -4.02
N ILE A 89 8.71 2.78 -4.71
CA ILE A 89 7.96 3.94 -4.22
C ILE A 89 6.77 4.17 -5.14
N LYS A 90 5.53 4.17 -4.63
CA LYS A 90 4.33 4.46 -5.45
C LYS A 90 4.49 5.78 -6.21
N ASP A 91 4.08 5.81 -7.47
CA ASP A 91 4.33 6.94 -8.39
C ASP A 91 3.51 8.22 -8.12
N ASN A 92 2.79 8.28 -7.00
CA ASN A 92 2.23 9.52 -6.48
C ASN A 92 3.11 10.18 -5.40
N ILE A 93 4.28 9.60 -5.11
CA ILE A 93 5.26 10.12 -4.15
C ILE A 93 6.45 10.66 -4.94
N GLU A 94 6.82 11.92 -4.70
CA GLU A 94 7.92 12.56 -5.43
C GLU A 94 9.29 12.04 -5.02
N THR A 95 10.13 11.86 -6.03
CA THR A 95 11.54 11.48 -5.94
C THR A 95 12.35 12.50 -6.75
N ALA A 96 13.46 13.00 -6.22
CA ALA A 96 14.21 14.07 -6.89
C ALA A 96 14.82 13.63 -8.24
N ASP A 97 15.06 12.34 -8.40
CA ASP A 97 15.82 11.73 -9.49
C ASP A 97 14.98 10.95 -10.51
N GLN A 98 13.66 10.86 -10.33
CA GLN A 98 12.77 10.11 -11.22
C GLN A 98 11.45 10.85 -11.46
N PRO A 99 10.77 10.61 -12.61
CA PRO A 99 9.42 11.08 -12.85
C PRO A 99 8.44 10.70 -11.72
N THR A 100 7.41 11.53 -11.55
CA THR A 100 6.29 11.27 -10.64
C THR A 100 5.01 11.59 -11.38
N THR A 101 4.44 10.62 -12.09
CA THR A 101 3.38 10.87 -13.08
C THR A 101 1.98 10.75 -12.48
N ILE A 102 1.86 10.14 -11.29
CA ILE A 102 0.57 9.79 -10.69
C ILE A 102 -0.24 8.87 -11.64
N GLY A 103 0.46 8.17 -12.54
CA GLY A 103 -0.13 7.36 -13.60
C GLY A 103 -0.79 8.14 -14.73
N ALA A 104 -0.82 9.47 -14.67
CA ALA A 104 -1.58 10.29 -15.59
C ALA A 104 -0.75 10.76 -16.79
N LEU A 105 -1.33 10.64 -17.99
CA LEU A 105 -0.69 11.04 -19.25
C LEU A 105 -0.21 12.50 -19.24
N ALA A 106 -0.94 13.37 -18.55
CA ALA A 106 -0.61 14.79 -18.39
C ALA A 106 0.75 15.05 -17.71
N PHE A 107 1.30 14.05 -17.03
CA PHE A 107 2.56 14.13 -16.30
C PHE A 107 3.57 13.07 -16.76
N GLU A 108 3.38 12.46 -17.92
CA GLU A 108 4.34 11.51 -18.50
C GLU A 108 5.73 12.16 -18.60
N GLY A 109 6.77 11.49 -18.08
CA GLY A 109 8.14 12.02 -18.02
C GLY A 109 8.36 13.20 -17.06
N SER A 110 7.33 13.68 -16.35
CA SER A 110 7.42 14.86 -15.47
C SER A 110 8.24 14.57 -14.22
N SER A 111 9.46 15.09 -14.19
CA SER A 111 10.35 15.09 -13.02
C SER A 111 10.27 16.44 -12.30
N THR A 112 9.97 16.43 -11.00
CA THR A 112 9.77 17.67 -10.23
C THR A 112 11.05 18.23 -9.64
N GLY A 113 12.09 17.39 -9.50
CA GLY A 113 13.33 17.71 -8.79
C GLY A 113 13.16 17.91 -7.28
N ARG A 114 11.95 17.71 -6.73
CA ARG A 114 11.69 17.70 -5.29
C ARG A 114 11.73 16.27 -4.76
N GLU A 115 11.90 16.11 -3.46
CA GLU A 115 11.87 14.80 -2.83
C GLU A 115 10.90 14.81 -1.65
N ALA A 116 9.99 13.83 -1.60
CA ALA A 116 9.11 13.66 -0.47
C ALA A 116 9.90 13.34 0.80
N SER A 117 9.52 13.96 1.92
CA SER A 117 10.16 13.77 3.23
C SER A 117 10.31 12.28 3.61
N VAL A 118 9.34 11.44 3.23
CA VAL A 118 9.38 9.99 3.44
C VAL A 118 10.49 9.29 2.63
N VAL A 119 10.75 9.72 1.38
CA VAL A 119 11.81 9.16 0.53
C VAL A 119 13.18 9.57 1.08
N THR A 120 13.34 10.83 1.48
CA THR A 120 14.58 11.30 2.13
C THR A 120 14.89 10.49 3.40
N ARG A 121 13.89 10.18 4.23
CA ARG A 121 14.05 9.32 5.42
C ARG A 121 14.51 7.91 5.05
N LEU A 122 13.91 7.30 4.03
CA LEU A 122 14.30 5.95 3.55
C LEU A 122 15.74 5.93 3.02
N ARG A 123 16.13 6.91 2.21
CA ARG A 123 17.52 7.03 1.70
C ARG A 123 18.52 7.25 2.82
N ASN A 124 18.20 8.10 3.80
CA ASN A 124 19.04 8.31 4.98
C ASN A 124 19.19 7.06 5.85
N ALA A 125 18.17 6.20 5.88
CA ALA A 125 18.22 4.89 6.52
C ALA A 125 18.95 3.82 5.68
N GLY A 126 19.50 4.18 4.51
CA GLY A 126 20.32 3.30 3.67
C GLY A 126 19.54 2.49 2.63
N ALA A 127 18.26 2.78 2.40
CA ALA A 127 17.48 2.09 1.38
C ALA A 127 17.99 2.40 -0.04
N ILE A 128 17.86 1.42 -0.94
CA ILE A 128 18.09 1.58 -2.38
C ILE A 128 16.72 1.67 -3.07
N ILE A 129 16.43 2.83 -3.65
CA ILE A 129 15.18 3.02 -4.41
C ILE A 129 15.37 2.40 -5.80
N LEU A 130 14.66 1.28 -6.05
CA LEU A 130 14.72 0.56 -7.32
C LEU A 130 13.96 1.25 -8.43
N GLY A 131 12.93 2.01 -8.10
CA GLY A 131 11.98 2.50 -9.08
C GLY A 131 10.68 3.04 -8.47
N LYS A 132 9.81 3.48 -9.37
CA LYS A 132 8.45 3.91 -9.07
C LYS A 132 7.49 2.75 -9.33
N ALA A 133 6.59 2.49 -8.39
CA ALA A 133 5.55 1.50 -8.52
C ALA A 133 4.31 2.08 -9.22
N ASN A 134 3.74 1.32 -10.14
CA ASN A 134 2.49 1.64 -10.83
C ASN A 134 1.31 1.72 -9.83
N LEU A 135 0.25 2.41 -10.22
CA LEU A 135 -0.94 2.64 -9.42
C LEU A 135 -2.19 2.70 -10.29
N SER A 136 -3.37 2.63 -9.67
CA SER A 136 -4.56 3.20 -10.31
C SER A 136 -4.34 4.70 -10.52
N GLU A 137 -4.55 5.18 -11.74
CA GLU A 137 -4.36 6.59 -12.12
C GLU A 137 -5.04 7.55 -11.14
N LEU A 138 -4.35 8.65 -10.78
CA LEU A 138 -4.81 9.64 -9.79
C LEU A 138 -5.25 8.99 -8.46
N ALA A 139 -4.53 7.94 -8.06
CA ALA A 139 -4.81 7.14 -6.87
C ALA A 139 -6.26 6.59 -6.82
N ASN A 140 -6.82 6.27 -7.99
CA ASN A 140 -8.19 5.80 -8.22
C ASN A 140 -9.29 6.85 -8.07
N PHE A 141 -8.95 8.15 -8.07
CA PHE A 141 -9.92 9.25 -7.96
C PHE A 141 -10.13 9.97 -9.30
N LYS A 142 -10.35 9.20 -10.38
CA LYS A 142 -10.62 9.71 -11.74
C LYS A 142 -12.07 9.48 -12.17
N THR A 143 -12.56 8.25 -12.02
CA THR A 143 -13.90 7.84 -12.45
C THR A 143 -14.48 6.75 -11.54
N ASN A 144 -15.81 6.69 -11.42
CA ASN A 144 -16.53 5.59 -10.77
C ASN A 144 -16.40 4.25 -11.51
N LEU A 145 -15.99 4.26 -12.78
CA LEU A 145 -15.77 3.07 -13.60
C LEU A 145 -14.28 2.72 -13.71
N SER A 146 -13.48 3.04 -12.69
CA SER A 146 -12.04 2.79 -12.71
C SER A 146 -11.72 1.30 -12.86
N VAL A 147 -10.60 0.97 -13.51
CA VAL A 147 -9.99 -0.36 -13.44
C VAL A 147 -8.82 -0.32 -12.47
N SER A 148 -8.93 -1.00 -11.34
CA SER A 148 -7.86 -0.96 -10.33
C SER A 148 -6.53 -1.49 -10.89
N GLY A 149 -5.45 -0.76 -10.60
CA GLY A 149 -4.10 -1.03 -11.12
C GLY A 149 -3.84 -0.58 -12.56
N TRP A 150 -4.81 0.05 -13.24
CA TRP A 150 -4.56 0.67 -14.54
C TRP A 150 -4.14 2.13 -14.41
N SER A 151 -3.16 2.52 -15.22
CA SER A 151 -2.86 3.92 -15.52
C SER A 151 -2.45 4.11 -16.97
N ASP A 152 -2.60 5.31 -17.52
CA ASP A 152 -2.23 5.59 -18.91
C ASP A 152 -0.72 5.45 -19.13
N VAL A 153 0.08 5.86 -18.16
CA VAL A 153 1.55 5.78 -18.23
C VAL A 153 2.06 4.36 -17.96
N GLY A 154 1.56 3.69 -16.91
CA GLY A 154 2.07 2.38 -16.49
C GLY A 154 1.38 1.17 -17.11
N GLY A 155 0.22 1.37 -17.72
CA GLY A 155 -0.65 0.29 -18.20
C GLY A 155 -1.31 -0.47 -17.04
N GLN A 156 -1.82 -1.67 -17.35
CA GLN A 156 -2.53 -2.52 -16.39
C GLN A 156 -1.56 -3.35 -15.55
N CYS A 157 -1.40 -2.98 -14.28
CA CYS A 157 -0.77 -3.84 -13.28
C CYS A 157 -1.61 -5.12 -13.06
N ARG A 158 -0.96 -6.28 -12.92
CA ARG A 158 -1.64 -7.59 -12.84
C ARG A 158 -1.32 -8.33 -11.56
N ASN A 159 -2.30 -9.04 -11.00
CA ASN A 159 -2.11 -9.86 -9.81
C ASN A 159 -1.15 -11.03 -10.11
N PRO A 160 -0.10 -11.27 -9.31
CA PRO A 160 0.89 -12.32 -9.59
C PRO A 160 0.37 -13.73 -9.28
N HIS A 161 -0.78 -13.88 -8.61
CA HIS A 161 -1.41 -15.18 -8.37
C HIS A 161 -2.29 -15.63 -9.55
N ASP A 162 -2.83 -14.67 -10.32
CA ASP A 162 -3.53 -14.86 -11.59
C ASP A 162 -3.50 -13.55 -12.38
N THR A 163 -2.79 -13.53 -13.52
CA THR A 163 -2.58 -12.29 -14.30
C THR A 163 -3.82 -11.82 -15.07
N SER A 164 -4.90 -12.61 -15.07
CA SER A 164 -6.22 -12.17 -15.53
C SER A 164 -6.99 -11.41 -14.44
N CYS A 165 -6.55 -11.48 -13.18
CA CYS A 165 -7.20 -10.84 -12.05
C CYS A 165 -6.59 -9.49 -11.66
N ASN A 166 -7.44 -8.65 -11.09
CA ASN A 166 -7.15 -7.31 -10.63
C ASN A 166 -6.20 -7.35 -9.40
N PRO A 167 -5.15 -6.51 -9.36
CA PRO A 167 -4.29 -6.39 -8.18
C PRO A 167 -4.90 -5.55 -7.04
N SER A 168 -6.16 -5.10 -7.18
CA SER A 168 -6.77 -4.03 -6.42
C SER A 168 -5.93 -2.74 -6.49
N GLY A 169 -6.14 -1.77 -5.62
CA GLY A 169 -5.49 -0.47 -5.72
C GLY A 169 -5.84 0.49 -4.60
N SER A 170 -5.31 1.72 -4.64
CA SER A 170 -4.49 2.25 -5.73
C SER A 170 -2.99 1.93 -5.63
N SER A 171 -2.46 1.39 -4.52
CA SER A 171 -1.03 1.01 -4.41
C SER A 171 -0.73 -0.34 -5.06
N SER A 172 -1.23 -0.56 -6.27
CA SER A 172 -1.24 -1.84 -6.98
C SER A 172 0.17 -2.36 -7.25
N GLY A 173 1.01 -1.55 -7.88
CA GLY A 173 2.39 -1.90 -8.21
C GLY A 173 3.25 -2.14 -6.97
N SER A 174 3.00 -1.42 -5.88
CA SER A 174 3.71 -1.63 -4.61
C SER A 174 3.39 -3.01 -4.03
N ALA A 175 2.12 -3.42 -4.04
CA ALA A 175 1.71 -4.73 -3.55
C ALA A 175 2.21 -5.87 -4.45
N VAL A 176 2.03 -5.74 -5.76
CA VAL A 176 2.49 -6.73 -6.75
C VAL A 176 4.02 -6.85 -6.73
N GLY A 177 4.74 -5.74 -6.63
CA GLY A 177 6.20 -5.72 -6.57
C GLY A 177 6.75 -6.50 -5.38
N VAL A 178 6.13 -6.37 -4.20
CA VAL A 178 6.50 -7.17 -3.02
C VAL A 178 6.09 -8.62 -3.19
N ALA A 179 4.85 -8.87 -3.65
CA ALA A 179 4.29 -10.22 -3.77
C ALA A 179 5.09 -11.09 -4.76
N ALA A 180 5.46 -10.55 -5.92
CA ALA A 180 6.21 -11.23 -6.96
C ALA A 180 7.75 -11.20 -6.76
N GLY A 181 8.22 -10.62 -5.65
CA GLY A 181 9.65 -10.50 -5.34
C GLY A 181 10.41 -9.62 -6.33
N LEU A 182 9.81 -8.53 -6.81
CA LEU A 182 10.46 -7.48 -7.59
C LEU A 182 11.15 -6.43 -6.70
N CYS A 183 10.79 -6.40 -5.42
CA CYS A 183 11.47 -5.65 -4.38
C CYS A 183 11.40 -6.38 -3.03
N LEU A 184 12.12 -5.88 -2.03
CA LEU A 184 12.04 -6.41 -0.67
C LEU A 184 10.85 -5.80 0.10
N ALA A 185 10.65 -4.50 -0.08
CA ALA A 185 9.58 -3.71 0.51
C ALA A 185 9.11 -2.64 -0.48
N ALA A 186 7.95 -2.05 -0.23
CA ALA A 186 7.46 -0.93 -1.01
C ALA A 186 6.74 0.08 -0.13
N VAL A 187 6.60 1.30 -0.64
CA VAL A 187 5.76 2.34 -0.05
C VAL A 187 4.53 2.53 -0.92
N GLY A 188 3.35 2.50 -0.30
CA GLY A 188 2.08 2.87 -0.89
C GLY A 188 1.50 4.10 -0.20
N THR A 189 0.32 4.51 -0.66
CA THR A 189 -0.47 5.60 -0.06
C THR A 189 -1.91 5.16 0.05
N GLU A 190 -2.56 5.57 1.13
CA GLU A 190 -3.95 5.24 1.39
C GLU A 190 -4.78 6.45 1.80
N THR A 191 -5.86 6.66 1.04
CA THR A 191 -7.00 7.50 1.41
C THR A 191 -8.11 6.65 2.00
N SER A 192 -8.44 5.52 1.37
CA SER A 192 -9.41 4.54 1.88
C SER A 192 -9.15 3.19 1.21
N GLY A 193 -8.52 2.25 1.91
CA GLY A 193 -8.18 0.91 1.42
C GLY A 193 -6.95 0.82 0.51
N SER A 194 -6.39 1.93 0.02
CA SER A 194 -5.36 1.90 -1.03
C SER A 194 -3.98 1.33 -0.64
N VAL A 195 -3.75 0.93 0.60
CA VAL A 195 -2.60 0.12 1.07
C VAL A 195 -3.08 -1.27 1.49
N VAL A 196 -4.09 -1.35 2.36
CA VAL A 196 -4.55 -2.64 2.91
C VAL A 196 -5.28 -3.52 1.89
N CYS A 197 -6.06 -2.92 0.99
CA CYS A 197 -6.81 -3.65 -0.03
C CYS A 197 -5.88 -4.35 -1.05
N PRO A 198 -4.93 -3.65 -1.72
CA PRO A 198 -3.99 -4.32 -2.61
C PRO A 198 -3.03 -5.25 -1.86
N ALA A 199 -2.69 -4.97 -0.60
CA ALA A 199 -1.88 -5.91 0.19
C ALA A 199 -2.58 -7.25 0.40
N ALA A 200 -3.84 -7.25 0.84
CA ALA A 200 -4.64 -8.45 1.05
C ALA A 200 -4.85 -9.25 -0.26
N ILE A 201 -5.17 -8.57 -1.36
CA ILE A 201 -5.44 -9.17 -2.68
C ILE A 201 -4.21 -9.85 -3.28
N ASN A 202 -3.02 -9.33 -3.00
CA ASN A 202 -1.75 -9.88 -3.50
C ASN A 202 -1.05 -10.77 -2.46
N GLY A 203 -1.65 -10.97 -1.28
CA GLY A 203 -1.14 -11.86 -0.24
C GLY A 203 0.16 -11.36 0.41
N VAL A 204 0.23 -10.05 0.69
CA VAL A 204 1.34 -9.40 1.40
C VAL A 204 0.82 -8.64 2.62
N VAL A 205 1.74 -8.17 3.47
CA VAL A 205 1.41 -7.31 4.61
C VAL A 205 1.30 -5.86 4.14
N GLY A 206 0.25 -5.16 4.58
CA GLY A 206 0.05 -3.74 4.32
C GLY A 206 -0.31 -3.02 5.61
N PHE A 207 0.39 -1.93 5.92
CA PHE A 207 0.10 -1.12 7.09
C PHE A 207 -0.23 0.31 6.70
N LYS A 208 -1.45 0.74 7.04
CA LYS A 208 -1.89 2.13 6.97
C LYS A 208 -1.74 2.76 8.36
N PRO A 209 -0.78 3.68 8.56
CA PRO A 209 -0.59 4.30 9.87
C PRO A 209 -1.73 5.27 10.23
N THR A 210 -1.70 5.75 11.47
CA THR A 210 -2.50 6.90 11.92
C THR A 210 -2.22 8.11 11.03
N VAL A 211 -3.28 8.80 10.60
CA VAL A 211 -3.13 10.00 9.76
C VAL A 211 -2.37 11.09 10.53
N GLY A 212 -1.33 11.62 9.89
CA GLY A 212 -0.39 12.59 10.47
C GLY A 212 0.89 11.98 11.06
N ARG A 213 0.99 10.65 11.19
CA ARG A 213 2.20 9.97 11.68
C ARG A 213 3.36 10.03 10.68
N VAL A 214 3.06 9.84 9.39
CA VAL A 214 4.03 9.96 8.30
C VAL A 214 3.82 11.28 7.58
N PRO A 215 4.87 12.10 7.34
CA PRO A 215 4.75 13.34 6.59
C PRO A 215 4.24 13.10 5.17
N ALA A 216 3.23 13.88 4.75
CA ALA A 216 2.62 13.79 3.43
C ALA A 216 3.18 14.79 2.40
N GLU A 217 4.26 15.50 2.76
CA GLU A 217 4.89 16.49 1.88
C GLU A 217 5.35 15.88 0.56
N HIS A 218 5.03 16.55 -0.55
CA HIS A 218 5.32 16.14 -1.93
C HIS A 218 4.76 14.76 -2.30
N ILE A 219 3.65 14.37 -1.68
CA ILE A 219 2.79 13.28 -2.13
C ILE A 219 1.57 13.92 -2.81
N ALA A 220 1.25 13.47 -4.03
CA ALA A 220 0.04 13.94 -4.72
C ALA A 220 -1.21 13.47 -3.94
N PRO A 221 -2.06 14.40 -3.47
CA PRO A 221 -3.08 14.11 -2.46
C PRO A 221 -4.42 13.69 -3.08
N ILE A 222 -5.27 13.09 -2.24
CA ILE A 222 -6.73 13.08 -2.39
C ILE A 222 -7.39 13.82 -1.22
N SER A 223 -7.11 13.43 0.02
CA SER A 223 -7.79 13.95 1.19
C SER A 223 -6.81 14.16 2.33
N HIS A 224 -6.56 15.41 2.71
CA HIS A 224 -5.67 15.73 3.84
C HIS A 224 -6.18 15.16 5.17
N SER A 225 -7.49 14.90 5.29
CA SER A 225 -8.10 14.25 6.45
C SER A 225 -7.83 12.74 6.55
N GLN A 226 -7.41 12.08 5.47
CA GLN A 226 -7.32 10.62 5.38
C GLN A 226 -5.98 10.09 4.86
N ASP A 227 -5.29 10.87 4.03
CA ASP A 227 -4.11 10.44 3.31
C ASP A 227 -2.95 10.13 4.26
N THR A 228 -2.34 8.97 4.04
CA THR A 228 -1.06 8.62 4.65
C THR A 228 -0.27 7.70 3.74
N ALA A 229 1.05 7.86 3.73
CA ALA A 229 1.93 6.82 3.20
C ALA A 229 1.99 5.64 4.17
N GLY A 230 2.15 4.43 3.65
CA GLY A 230 2.19 3.20 4.44
C GLY A 230 3.05 2.12 3.77
N PRO A 231 3.73 1.26 4.55
CA PRO A 231 4.57 0.21 3.99
C PRO A 231 3.75 -1.00 3.52
N LEU A 232 4.23 -1.59 2.42
CA LEU A 232 3.84 -2.92 1.95
C LEU A 232 5.07 -3.83 2.00
N THR A 233 4.96 -4.97 2.68
CA THR A 233 6.10 -5.85 3.00
C THR A 233 5.69 -7.31 3.05
N ARG A 234 6.67 -8.21 3.19
CA ARG A 234 6.37 -9.65 3.26
C ARG A 234 6.00 -10.16 4.64
N CYS A 235 6.37 -9.42 5.68
CA CYS A 235 6.08 -9.77 7.06
C CYS A 235 5.84 -8.53 7.92
N VAL A 236 5.13 -8.68 9.04
CA VAL A 236 4.77 -7.54 9.90
C VAL A 236 6.00 -6.90 10.54
N ALA A 237 7.04 -7.68 10.81
CA ALA A 237 8.30 -7.13 11.34
C ALA A 237 8.96 -6.13 10.37
N ASP A 238 8.92 -6.40 9.06
CA ASP A 238 9.43 -5.49 8.05
C ASP A 238 8.53 -4.25 7.92
N ALA A 239 7.20 -4.40 8.00
CA ALA A 239 6.27 -3.28 8.02
C ALA A 239 6.54 -2.35 9.23
N ALA A 240 6.77 -2.92 10.41
CA ALA A 240 7.09 -2.15 11.61
C ALA A 240 8.42 -1.40 11.51
N LEU A 241 9.44 -2.03 10.91
CA LEU A 241 10.72 -1.37 10.64
C LEU A 241 10.56 -0.21 9.65
N MET A 242 9.84 -0.43 8.55
CA MET A 242 9.55 0.60 7.56
C MET A 242 8.75 1.76 8.15
N ASP A 243 7.70 1.49 8.94
CA ASP A 243 6.90 2.54 9.61
C ASP A 243 7.77 3.43 10.49
N ARG A 244 8.65 2.86 11.32
CA ARG A 244 9.57 3.63 12.18
C ARG A 244 10.46 4.57 11.38
N VAL A 245 11.03 4.08 10.28
CA VAL A 245 11.86 4.92 9.40
C VAL A 245 11.02 6.02 8.73
N MET A 246 9.85 5.67 8.20
CA MET A 246 8.97 6.60 7.50
C MET A 246 8.39 7.69 8.42
N SER A 247 8.00 7.33 9.64
CA SER A 247 7.47 8.23 10.67
C SER A 247 8.55 9.03 11.39
N GLY A 248 9.78 8.51 11.44
CA GLY A 248 10.89 9.09 12.21
C GLY A 248 10.79 8.80 13.71
N GLU A 249 9.88 7.91 14.13
CA GLU A 249 9.76 7.49 15.52
C GLU A 249 10.68 6.32 15.86
N ILE A 250 11.21 6.34 17.08
CA ILE A 250 12.10 5.30 17.61
C ILE A 250 11.40 4.40 18.65
N ASP A 251 10.15 4.70 19.00
CA ASP A 251 9.43 3.96 20.04
C ASP A 251 9.08 2.54 19.59
N HIS A 252 9.13 1.60 20.54
CA HIS A 252 8.77 0.20 20.32
C HIS A 252 7.78 -0.25 21.38
N ALA A 253 6.65 -0.78 20.95
CA ALA A 253 5.72 -1.46 21.84
C ALA A 253 6.04 -2.96 21.89
N LEU A 254 5.75 -3.57 23.03
CA LEU A 254 5.66 -5.03 23.14
C LEU A 254 4.20 -5.43 23.01
N ALA A 255 3.95 -6.57 22.39
CA ALA A 255 2.62 -7.15 22.37
C ALA A 255 2.18 -7.49 23.81
N PRO A 256 0.89 -7.37 24.13
CA PRO A 256 0.37 -7.85 25.41
C PRO A 256 0.56 -9.36 25.56
N ALA A 257 0.64 -9.85 26.79
CA ALA A 257 0.79 -11.29 27.07
C ALA A 257 -0.39 -12.13 26.56
N THR A 258 -1.57 -11.52 26.44
CA THR A 258 -2.76 -12.10 25.81
C THR A 258 -3.43 -11.00 25.00
N ILE A 259 -3.72 -11.29 23.73
CA ILE A 259 -4.31 -10.33 22.79
C ILE A 259 -5.84 -10.42 22.86
N ARG A 260 -6.54 -9.30 22.91
CA ARG A 260 -8.01 -9.24 22.93
C ARG A 260 -8.55 -8.71 21.62
N LEU A 261 -9.26 -9.57 20.89
CA LEU A 261 -9.75 -9.28 19.55
C LEU A 261 -11.28 -9.22 19.55
N GLY A 262 -11.83 -8.11 19.06
CA GLY A 262 -13.24 -8.04 18.68
C GLY A 262 -13.38 -8.47 17.24
N VAL A 263 -14.06 -9.58 17.00
CA VAL A 263 -14.19 -10.15 15.66
C VAL A 263 -15.62 -10.02 15.18
N PHE A 264 -15.77 -9.58 13.94
CA PHE A 264 -17.06 -9.57 13.25
C PHE A 264 -16.89 -10.09 11.83
N PRO A 265 -17.83 -10.92 11.33
CA PRO A 265 -17.87 -11.25 9.92
C PRO A 265 -18.15 -9.99 9.11
N GLU A 266 -17.48 -9.84 7.98
CA GLU A 266 -17.80 -8.76 7.06
C GLU A 266 -19.15 -9.08 6.39
N PRO A 267 -20.20 -8.24 6.53
CA PRO A 267 -21.56 -8.61 6.14
C PRO A 267 -21.73 -9.02 4.67
N ARG A 268 -20.83 -8.56 3.79
CA ARG A 268 -20.84 -8.86 2.35
C ARG A 268 -19.86 -9.98 1.95
N ALA A 269 -19.15 -10.57 2.92
CA ALA A 269 -18.21 -11.64 2.66
C ALA A 269 -18.90 -12.90 2.13
N SER A 270 -18.12 -13.73 1.43
CA SER A 270 -18.58 -15.05 1.02
C SER A 270 -18.43 -16.04 2.18
N GLU A 271 -19.24 -17.09 2.18
CA GLU A 271 -19.15 -18.18 3.18
C GLU A 271 -17.72 -18.78 3.25
N ALA A 272 -17.02 -18.86 2.11
CA ALA A 272 -15.64 -19.33 2.07
C ALA A 272 -14.67 -18.39 2.79
N ALA A 273 -14.86 -17.07 2.68
CA ALA A 273 -14.07 -16.08 3.42
C ALA A 273 -14.37 -16.13 4.92
N ASP A 274 -15.64 -16.29 5.31
CA ASP A 274 -16.04 -16.43 6.70
C ASP A 274 -15.49 -17.71 7.34
N ASN A 275 -15.50 -18.83 6.59
CA ASN A 275 -14.88 -20.08 7.03
C ASN A 275 -13.37 -19.90 7.23
N LEU A 276 -12.70 -19.24 6.30
CA LEU A 276 -11.27 -18.95 6.43
C LEU A 276 -10.97 -18.04 7.63
N LEU A 277 -11.84 -17.06 7.91
CA LEU A 277 -11.72 -16.22 9.11
C LEU A 277 -11.88 -17.07 10.37
N ARG A 278 -12.91 -17.93 10.45
CA ARG A 278 -13.12 -18.86 11.59
C ARG A 278 -11.91 -19.79 11.81
N ASP A 279 -11.38 -20.38 10.75
CA ASP A 279 -10.18 -21.23 10.82
C ASP A 279 -8.95 -20.46 11.30
N THR A 280 -8.83 -19.20 10.89
CA THR A 280 -7.77 -18.29 11.33
C THR A 280 -7.90 -18.01 12.84
N LEU A 281 -9.10 -17.73 13.34
CA LEU A 281 -9.34 -17.51 14.78
C LEU A 281 -9.03 -18.75 15.61
N ALA A 282 -9.38 -19.95 15.12
CA ALA A 282 -9.06 -21.20 15.80
C ALA A 282 -7.54 -21.39 16.00
N GLN A 283 -6.72 -20.96 15.04
CA GLN A 283 -5.25 -20.98 15.14
C GLN A 283 -4.71 -19.97 16.15
N LEU A 284 -5.43 -18.86 16.37
CA LEU A 284 -5.05 -17.79 17.28
C LEU A 284 -5.42 -18.05 18.74
N GLY A 285 -6.22 -19.08 19.05
CA GLY A 285 -6.70 -19.37 20.41
C GLY A 285 -5.61 -19.59 21.47
N ARG A 286 -4.34 -19.74 21.06
CA ARG A 286 -3.15 -19.81 21.94
C ARG A 286 -2.54 -18.47 22.31
N VAL A 287 -2.81 -17.40 21.56
CA VAL A 287 -2.25 -16.05 21.76
C VAL A 287 -3.32 -14.97 21.94
N ALA A 288 -4.56 -15.26 21.56
CA ALA A 288 -5.67 -14.30 21.60
C ALA A 288 -6.93 -14.86 22.24
N THR A 289 -7.61 -14.01 23.00
CA THR A 289 -9.01 -14.17 23.39
C THR A 289 -9.89 -13.41 22.41
N VAL A 290 -10.94 -14.06 21.94
CA VAL A 290 -11.84 -13.52 20.92
C VAL A 290 -13.20 -13.21 21.54
N ALA A 291 -13.70 -12.00 21.30
CA ALA A 291 -15.08 -11.62 21.49
C ALA A 291 -15.73 -11.47 20.12
N GLU A 292 -16.81 -12.20 19.84
CA GLU A 292 -17.66 -11.91 18.69
C GLU A 292 -18.45 -10.64 18.99
N ILE A 293 -18.40 -9.67 18.07
CA ILE A 293 -19.07 -8.37 18.22
C ILE A 293 -19.93 -8.09 17.00
N ASP A 294 -20.90 -7.19 17.16
CA ASP A 294 -21.58 -6.61 16.00
C ASP A 294 -20.61 -5.69 15.25
N PRO A 295 -20.62 -5.71 13.90
CA PRO A 295 -19.81 -4.79 13.12
C PRO A 295 -20.22 -3.34 13.43
N PRO A 296 -19.27 -2.40 13.56
CA PRO A 296 -19.61 -0.98 13.61
C PRO A 296 -20.49 -0.61 12.39
N GLU A 297 -21.71 -0.18 12.65
CA GLU A 297 -22.69 0.12 11.61
C GLU A 297 -22.42 1.48 10.95
N PHE A 298 -22.40 1.47 9.62
CA PHE A 298 -22.29 2.66 8.78
C PHE A 298 -23.39 2.64 7.73
N ASP A 299 -24.21 3.69 7.72
CA ASP A 299 -25.41 3.80 6.91
C ASP A 299 -25.18 4.67 5.65
N GLU A 300 -26.27 5.07 5.00
CA GLU A 300 -26.22 5.99 3.86
C GLU A 300 -25.63 7.36 4.22
N ALA A 301 -25.80 7.83 5.46
CA ALA A 301 -25.25 9.10 5.91
C ALA A 301 -23.72 9.05 5.94
N PHE A 302 -23.14 7.93 6.39
CA PHE A 302 -21.68 7.73 6.29
C PHE A 302 -21.19 7.88 4.85
N ASN A 303 -21.82 7.20 3.90
CA ASN A 303 -21.41 7.25 2.49
C ASN A 303 -21.53 8.66 1.91
N TYR A 304 -22.63 9.35 2.19
CA TYR A 304 -22.85 10.73 1.75
C TYR A 304 -21.76 11.67 2.28
N HIS A 305 -21.51 11.66 3.59
CA HIS A 305 -20.54 12.57 4.20
C HIS A 305 -19.11 12.23 3.78
N HIS A 306 -18.76 10.94 3.72
CA HIS A 306 -17.43 10.49 3.29
C HIS A 306 -17.14 10.92 1.86
N PHE A 307 -18.04 10.63 0.92
CA PHE A 307 -17.84 10.99 -0.48
C PHE A 307 -17.81 12.51 -0.69
N THR A 308 -18.71 13.25 -0.02
CA THR A 308 -18.70 14.72 0.01
C THR A 308 -17.34 15.26 0.44
N ARG A 309 -16.78 14.78 1.55
CA ARG A 309 -15.46 15.21 2.04
C ARG A 309 -14.38 14.98 0.98
N LEU A 310 -14.35 13.80 0.36
CA LEU A 310 -13.33 13.46 -0.64
C LEU A 310 -13.36 14.40 -1.84
N LEU A 311 -14.54 14.74 -2.38
CA LEU A 311 -14.66 15.63 -3.55
C LEU A 311 -14.08 17.04 -3.26
N TYR A 312 -14.46 17.63 -2.12
CA TYR A 312 -13.98 18.96 -1.72
C TYR A 312 -12.48 18.97 -1.43
N GLU A 313 -11.99 17.99 -0.67
CA GLU A 313 -10.58 17.91 -0.32
C GLU A 313 -9.70 17.58 -1.54
N PHE A 314 -10.18 16.77 -2.48
CA PHE A 314 -9.45 16.45 -3.71
C PHE A 314 -9.24 17.69 -4.56
N LYS A 315 -10.28 18.48 -4.83
CA LYS A 315 -10.14 19.74 -5.58
C LYS A 315 -9.15 20.67 -4.90
N ALA A 316 -9.31 20.92 -3.60
CA ALA A 316 -8.46 21.84 -2.86
C ALA A 316 -7.00 21.36 -2.81
N GLY A 317 -6.79 20.09 -2.44
CA GLY A 317 -5.48 19.47 -2.29
C GLY A 317 -4.74 19.35 -3.61
N LEU A 318 -5.41 18.86 -4.67
CA LEU A 318 -4.79 18.71 -5.98
C LEU A 318 -4.42 20.07 -6.59
N ASN A 319 -5.28 21.08 -6.49
CA ASN A 319 -4.95 22.44 -6.97
C ASN A 319 -3.73 23.02 -6.23
N ALA A 320 -3.66 22.87 -4.91
CA ALA A 320 -2.51 23.32 -4.13
C ALA A 320 -1.23 22.59 -4.55
N TYR A 321 -1.31 21.28 -4.73
CA TYR A 321 -0.20 20.44 -5.17
C TYR A 321 0.29 20.82 -6.58
N LEU A 322 -0.61 20.87 -7.57
CA LEU A 322 -0.29 21.17 -8.97
C LEU A 322 0.17 22.61 -9.17
N GLY A 323 -0.44 23.58 -8.47
CA GLY A 323 -0.03 24.97 -8.53
C GLY A 323 1.39 25.20 -8.02
N GLY A 324 1.83 24.42 -7.02
CA GLY A 324 3.20 24.42 -6.51
C GLY A 324 4.15 23.46 -7.22
N ARG A 325 3.68 22.65 -8.17
CA ARG A 325 4.49 21.61 -8.83
C ARG A 325 5.37 22.22 -9.93
N PRO A 326 6.71 22.02 -9.90
CA PRO A 326 7.60 22.44 -10.98
C PRO A 326 7.33 21.73 -12.31
N GLY A 327 7.86 22.27 -13.41
CA GLY A 327 7.77 21.66 -14.75
C GLY A 327 6.49 21.99 -15.51
N GLU A 328 6.33 21.36 -16.68
CA GLU A 328 5.16 21.52 -17.55
C GLU A 328 3.98 20.63 -17.10
N GLY A 329 2.80 20.86 -17.69
CA GLY A 329 1.57 20.14 -17.39
C GLY A 329 0.52 20.98 -16.63
N PRO A 330 -0.70 20.45 -16.44
CA PRO A 330 -1.79 21.13 -15.77
C PRO A 330 -1.42 21.64 -14.38
N LYS A 331 -1.83 22.87 -14.06
CA LYS A 331 -1.61 23.51 -12.75
C LYS A 331 -2.86 23.54 -11.87
N THR A 332 -3.99 23.08 -12.39
CA THR A 332 -5.27 22.99 -11.70
C THR A 332 -6.03 21.74 -12.14
N LEU A 333 -7.01 21.31 -11.35
CA LEU A 333 -7.96 20.25 -11.69
C LEU A 333 -8.72 20.58 -12.98
N GLU A 334 -9.16 21.83 -13.15
CA GLU A 334 -9.79 22.31 -14.39
C GLU A 334 -8.90 22.10 -15.62
N ALA A 335 -7.62 22.49 -15.53
CA ALA A 335 -6.68 22.29 -16.63
C ALA A 335 -6.39 20.81 -16.89
N LEU A 336 -6.45 19.96 -15.86
CA LEU A 336 -6.28 18.50 -15.99
C LEU A 336 -7.48 17.88 -16.72
N ILE A 337 -8.70 18.29 -16.37
CA ILE A 337 -9.93 17.87 -17.06
C ILE A 337 -9.86 18.24 -18.54
N ALA A 338 -9.52 19.49 -18.85
CA ALA A 338 -9.39 19.97 -20.24
C ALA A 338 -8.25 19.27 -21.00
N PHE A 339 -7.15 18.92 -20.32
CA PHE A 339 -6.09 18.12 -20.92
C PHE A 339 -6.61 16.74 -21.32
N ASN A 340 -7.33 16.04 -20.44
CA ASN A 340 -7.86 14.70 -20.70
C ASN A 340 -8.88 14.69 -21.85
N GLU A 341 -9.69 15.74 -21.99
CA GLU A 341 -10.65 15.89 -23.10
C GLU A 341 -9.95 15.97 -24.47
N THR A 342 -8.79 16.62 -24.52
CA THR A 342 -8.02 16.84 -25.76
C THR A 342 -6.95 15.79 -26.01
N ASN A 343 -6.60 15.00 -24.99
CA ASN A 343 -5.59 13.94 -25.03
C ASN A 343 -6.17 12.64 -24.43
N PRO A 344 -7.17 12.03 -25.09
CA PRO A 344 -7.82 10.85 -24.54
C PRO A 344 -6.84 9.68 -24.40
N GLY A 345 -6.69 9.19 -23.18
CA GLY A 345 -5.94 7.99 -22.84
C GLY A 345 -6.60 6.69 -23.36
N LYS A 346 -5.97 5.55 -23.11
CA LYS A 346 -6.42 4.25 -23.67
C LYS A 346 -7.78 3.81 -23.14
N LEU A 347 -8.12 4.15 -21.90
CA LEU A 347 -9.42 3.86 -21.28
C LEU A 347 -10.27 5.12 -21.10
N ALA A 348 -10.11 6.13 -21.97
CA ALA A 348 -10.88 7.37 -21.89
C ALA A 348 -12.40 7.17 -22.01
N HIS A 349 -12.87 6.06 -22.60
CA HIS A 349 -14.31 5.73 -22.65
C HIS A 349 -14.94 5.49 -21.28
N LEU A 350 -14.14 5.20 -20.25
CA LEU A 350 -14.61 5.08 -18.86
C LEU A 350 -14.83 6.46 -18.21
N GLY A 351 -14.32 7.54 -18.82
CA GLY A 351 -14.58 8.92 -18.42
C GLY A 351 -13.69 9.44 -17.28
N GLN A 352 -14.13 10.57 -16.72
CA GLN A 352 -13.45 11.30 -15.64
C GLN A 352 -14.46 11.97 -14.67
N ASP A 353 -15.60 11.32 -14.45
CA ASP A 353 -16.75 11.88 -13.74
C ASP A 353 -16.46 12.28 -12.29
N LEU A 354 -15.47 11.66 -11.62
CA LEU A 354 -15.06 12.09 -10.28
C LEU A 354 -14.28 13.40 -10.32
N LEU A 355 -13.47 13.63 -11.37
CA LEU A 355 -12.77 14.90 -11.55
C LEU A 355 -13.76 16.04 -11.77
N GLU A 356 -14.77 15.82 -12.61
CA GLU A 356 -15.84 16.77 -12.91
C GLU A 356 -16.70 17.08 -11.67
N GLN A 357 -17.10 16.05 -10.91
CA GLN A 357 -17.81 16.21 -9.65
C GLN A 357 -17.00 16.99 -8.62
N ALA A 358 -15.71 16.67 -8.47
CA ALA A 358 -14.83 17.40 -7.56
C ALA A 358 -14.66 18.85 -8.01
N GLN A 359 -14.47 19.10 -9.31
CA GLN A 359 -14.35 20.45 -9.87
C GLN A 359 -15.61 21.30 -9.63
N ALA A 360 -16.80 20.69 -9.60
CA ALA A 360 -18.07 21.35 -9.31
C ALA A 360 -18.25 21.78 -7.84
N THR A 361 -17.44 21.26 -6.92
CA THR A 361 -17.42 21.73 -5.52
C THR A 361 -16.88 23.16 -5.40
N THR A 362 -17.11 23.83 -4.27
CA THR A 362 -16.64 25.19 -4.04
C THR A 362 -15.27 25.19 -3.34
N ASP A 363 -15.21 25.53 -2.05
CA ASP A 363 -14.03 25.54 -1.20
C ASP A 363 -14.30 24.90 0.17
N LEU A 364 -13.27 24.82 1.01
CA LEU A 364 -13.35 24.15 2.31
C LEU A 364 -14.08 24.97 3.40
N THR A 365 -14.69 26.11 3.04
CA THR A 365 -15.56 26.90 3.92
C THR A 365 -17.04 26.69 3.64
N ASP A 366 -17.38 25.92 2.59
CA ASP A 366 -18.75 25.55 2.25
C ASP A 366 -19.45 24.85 3.42
N PRO A 367 -20.69 25.27 3.78
CA PRO A 367 -21.50 24.58 4.78
C PRO A 367 -21.64 23.07 4.55
N ILE A 368 -21.77 22.62 3.29
CA ILE A 368 -21.91 21.19 2.96
C ILE A 368 -20.67 20.39 3.36
N TYR A 369 -19.48 20.94 3.07
CA TYR A 369 -18.21 20.34 3.46
C TYR A 369 -18.01 20.38 4.97
N THR A 370 -18.22 21.54 5.60
CA THR A 370 -17.97 21.71 7.04
C THR A 370 -18.91 20.85 7.89
N GLU A 371 -20.18 20.71 7.49
CA GLU A 371 -21.14 19.78 8.11
C GLU A 371 -20.68 18.33 7.96
N SER A 372 -20.31 17.92 6.74
CA SER A 372 -19.86 16.55 6.49
C SER A 372 -18.60 16.20 7.26
N ASN A 373 -17.63 17.11 7.31
CA ASN A 373 -16.41 16.90 8.08
C ASN A 373 -16.69 16.82 9.59
N ALA A 374 -17.54 17.69 10.13
CA ALA A 374 -17.94 17.64 11.54
C ALA A 374 -18.70 16.35 11.89
N TRP A 375 -19.58 15.89 10.99
CA TRP A 375 -20.31 14.65 11.16
C TRP A 375 -19.36 13.45 11.21
N LEU A 376 -18.43 13.33 10.25
CA LEU A 376 -17.48 12.22 10.20
C LEU A 376 -16.55 12.21 11.43
N ALA A 377 -16.01 13.38 11.80
CA ALA A 377 -15.12 13.52 12.95
C ALA A 377 -15.79 13.11 14.27
N LYS A 378 -17.10 13.30 14.38
CA LYS A 378 -17.88 12.91 15.56
C LYS A 378 -18.24 11.42 15.56
N HIS A 379 -18.86 10.93 14.49
CA HIS A 379 -19.56 9.64 14.52
C HIS A 379 -18.62 8.46 14.26
N VAL A 380 -17.65 8.59 13.35
CA VAL A 380 -16.85 7.44 12.92
C VAL A 380 -15.83 6.99 13.98
N PRO A 381 -15.02 7.89 14.59
CA PRO A 381 -14.17 7.49 15.71
C PRO A 381 -14.95 6.97 16.91
N ALA A 382 -16.15 7.53 17.18
CA ALA A 382 -16.99 7.09 18.29
C ALA A 382 -17.50 5.66 18.10
N ALA A 383 -17.91 5.29 16.88
CA ALA A 383 -18.35 3.93 16.56
C ALA A 383 -17.22 2.90 16.77
N ILE A 384 -16.02 3.18 16.26
CA ILE A 384 -14.86 2.28 16.40
C ILE A 384 -14.41 2.18 17.87
N ASN A 385 -14.32 3.31 18.58
CA ASN A 385 -13.94 3.30 20.00
C ASN A 385 -14.96 2.59 20.87
N THR A 386 -16.27 2.76 20.61
CA THR A 386 -17.31 2.06 21.36
C THR A 386 -17.17 0.54 21.21
N ALA A 387 -16.92 0.05 19.99
CA ALA A 387 -16.66 -1.36 19.74
C ALA A 387 -15.42 -1.85 20.49
N LEU A 388 -14.32 -1.08 20.45
CA LEU A 388 -13.09 -1.39 21.18
C LEU A 388 -13.28 -1.36 22.71
N ASP A 389 -14.10 -0.44 23.24
CA ASP A 389 -14.32 -0.26 24.68
C ASP A 389 -15.23 -1.34 25.26
N ALA A 390 -16.21 -1.83 24.50
CA ALA A 390 -17.25 -2.75 24.98
C ALA A 390 -16.69 -4.04 25.64
N TYR A 391 -15.53 -4.51 25.16
CA TYR A 391 -14.86 -5.71 25.67
C TYR A 391 -13.41 -5.45 26.09
N ASP A 392 -13.01 -4.18 26.20
CA ASP A 392 -11.63 -3.74 26.40
C ASP A 392 -10.72 -4.47 25.39
N LEU A 393 -10.87 -4.13 24.12
CA LEU A 393 -10.18 -4.81 23.02
C LEU A 393 -8.88 -4.10 22.68
N ASP A 394 -7.89 -4.89 22.25
CA ASP A 394 -6.63 -4.36 21.72
C ASP A 394 -6.77 -4.00 20.23
N ALA A 395 -7.57 -4.76 19.48
CA ALA A 395 -7.87 -4.49 18.08
C ALA A 395 -9.23 -5.08 17.67
N LEU A 396 -9.82 -4.47 16.64
CA LEU A 396 -10.89 -5.10 15.86
C LEU A 396 -10.28 -5.96 14.75
N MET A 397 -10.93 -7.09 14.45
CA MET A 397 -10.47 -8.03 13.43
C MET A 397 -11.61 -8.48 12.52
N THR A 398 -11.37 -8.43 11.20
CA THR A 398 -12.32 -8.87 10.19
C THR A 398 -11.61 -9.21 8.87
N ALA A 399 -12.28 -9.87 7.94
CA ALA A 399 -11.71 -10.10 6.61
C ALA A 399 -11.47 -8.76 5.90
N THR A 400 -10.29 -8.58 5.27
CA THR A 400 -9.93 -7.27 4.69
C THR A 400 -10.79 -6.91 3.49
N ASN A 401 -10.93 -7.85 2.55
CA ASN A 401 -11.65 -7.68 1.30
C ASN A 401 -11.96 -9.03 0.64
N CYS A 402 -12.76 -8.98 -0.44
CA CYS A 402 -12.99 -10.12 -1.31
C CYS A 402 -11.67 -10.61 -1.95
N PRO A 403 -11.61 -11.87 -2.41
CA PRO A 403 -10.52 -12.32 -3.29
C PRO A 403 -10.47 -11.49 -4.58
N ALA A 404 -9.37 -11.63 -5.33
CA ALA A 404 -9.20 -10.92 -6.60
C ALA A 404 -10.31 -11.26 -7.61
N TRP A 405 -10.71 -10.27 -8.42
CA TRP A 405 -11.73 -10.39 -9.46
C TRP A 405 -11.10 -10.20 -10.85
N PRO A 406 -11.77 -10.63 -11.96
CA PRO A 406 -11.24 -10.43 -13.31
C PRO A 406 -11.03 -8.96 -13.67
N ILE A 407 -10.00 -8.67 -14.46
CA ILE A 407 -9.80 -7.35 -15.07
C ILE A 407 -10.81 -7.16 -16.20
N ASP A 408 -11.60 -6.08 -16.14
CA ASP A 408 -12.57 -5.70 -17.16
C ASP A 408 -12.30 -4.25 -17.63
N HIS A 409 -11.73 -4.11 -18.84
CA HIS A 409 -11.43 -2.80 -19.43
C HIS A 409 -12.64 -2.14 -20.12
N GLU A 410 -13.74 -2.87 -20.31
CA GLU A 410 -14.96 -2.35 -20.90
C GLU A 410 -15.86 -1.70 -19.84
N HIS A 411 -16.02 -2.33 -18.68
CA HIS A 411 -16.97 -1.91 -17.64
C HIS A 411 -16.29 -1.41 -16.35
N GLY A 412 -14.96 -1.44 -16.28
CA GLY A 412 -14.25 -1.11 -15.05
C GLY A 412 -14.45 -2.16 -13.96
N ASP A 413 -14.19 -1.76 -12.72
CA ASP A 413 -14.49 -2.58 -11.54
C ASP A 413 -16.00 -2.63 -11.22
N SER A 414 -16.84 -1.95 -12.01
CA SER A 414 -18.29 -1.90 -11.80
C SER A 414 -18.96 -3.25 -12.08
N GLY A 415 -19.98 -3.61 -11.29
CA GLY A 415 -20.69 -4.89 -11.41
C GLY A 415 -20.00 -6.09 -10.73
N GLN A 416 -18.76 -5.92 -10.26
CA GLN A 416 -18.08 -6.91 -9.43
C GLN A 416 -18.62 -6.85 -7.99
N ARG A 417 -18.76 -7.99 -7.32
CA ARG A 417 -19.11 -8.04 -5.89
C ARG A 417 -17.87 -7.73 -5.04
N ILE A 418 -17.45 -6.47 -5.08
CA ILE A 418 -16.31 -5.97 -4.31
C ILE A 418 -16.81 -5.53 -2.94
N TRP A 419 -16.16 -6.04 -1.90
CA TRP A 419 -16.34 -5.58 -0.53
C TRP A 419 -14.97 -5.37 0.10
N MET A 420 -14.86 -4.37 0.96
CA MET A 420 -13.65 -4.09 1.73
C MET A 420 -14.01 -3.35 3.01
N TYR A 421 -13.38 -3.74 4.12
CA TYR A 421 -13.57 -3.09 5.41
C TYR A 421 -12.36 -2.20 5.75
N ALA A 422 -12.19 -1.11 4.99
CA ALA A 422 -11.08 -0.16 5.18
C ALA A 422 -11.55 1.28 5.43
N ALA A 423 -12.71 1.65 4.85
CA ALA A 423 -13.21 3.02 4.91
C ALA A 423 -13.38 3.56 6.35
N PRO A 424 -13.94 2.81 7.32
CA PRO A 424 -14.09 3.32 8.68
C PRO A 424 -12.76 3.71 9.34
N ALA A 425 -11.74 2.84 9.27
CA ALA A 425 -10.44 3.09 9.86
C ALA A 425 -9.72 4.26 9.16
N ALA A 426 -9.84 4.36 7.84
CA ALA A 426 -9.27 5.45 7.08
C ALA A 426 -9.96 6.79 7.39
N VAL A 427 -11.29 6.82 7.45
CA VAL A 427 -12.08 8.01 7.76
C VAL A 427 -11.83 8.53 9.17
N ALA A 428 -11.67 7.64 10.15
CA ALA A 428 -11.30 7.99 11.52
C ALA A 428 -9.82 8.36 11.68
N GLY A 429 -8.99 8.07 10.68
CA GLY A 429 -7.54 8.24 10.74
C GLY A 429 -6.84 7.28 11.70
N PHE A 430 -7.41 6.09 11.94
CA PHE A 430 -6.91 5.06 12.84
C PHE A 430 -5.90 4.14 12.12
N PRO A 431 -4.94 3.52 12.82
CA PRO A 431 -4.01 2.59 12.18
C PRO A 431 -4.72 1.28 11.79
N HIS A 432 -4.36 0.76 10.62
CA HIS A 432 -4.97 -0.44 10.05
C HIS A 432 -3.88 -1.32 9.41
N LEU A 433 -3.72 -2.52 9.95
CA LEU A 433 -2.81 -3.54 9.45
C LEU A 433 -3.62 -4.63 8.73
N THR A 434 -3.17 -5.07 7.56
CA THR A 434 -3.59 -6.35 6.98
C THR A 434 -2.42 -7.30 6.88
N LEU A 435 -2.67 -8.59 7.09
CA LEU A 435 -1.73 -9.66 6.87
C LEU A 435 -2.42 -10.87 6.23
N PRO A 436 -1.68 -11.72 5.49
CA PRO A 436 -2.27 -12.87 4.82
C PRO A 436 -2.88 -13.89 5.80
N MET A 437 -4.15 -14.24 5.59
CA MET A 437 -4.82 -15.29 6.38
C MET A 437 -4.97 -16.61 5.62
N GLY A 438 -4.76 -16.62 4.30
CA GLY A 438 -4.77 -17.84 3.50
C GLY A 438 -5.27 -17.59 2.09
N ARG A 439 -5.99 -18.58 1.54
CA ARG A 439 -6.54 -18.51 0.19
C ARG A 439 -8.01 -18.86 0.16
N VAL A 440 -8.75 -18.18 -0.71
CA VAL A 440 -10.11 -18.55 -1.11
C VAL A 440 -10.07 -18.82 -2.61
N ASN A 441 -10.46 -20.02 -3.03
CA ASN A 441 -10.43 -20.45 -4.43
C ASN A 441 -9.07 -20.25 -5.12
N GLY A 442 -7.98 -20.49 -4.39
CA GLY A 442 -6.62 -20.33 -4.93
C GLY A 442 -6.10 -18.90 -4.94
N LEU A 443 -6.92 -17.89 -4.64
CA LEU A 443 -6.51 -16.48 -4.56
C LEU A 443 -6.25 -16.06 -3.11
N PRO A 444 -5.32 -15.13 -2.86
CA PRO A 444 -5.06 -14.60 -1.52
C PRO A 444 -6.30 -14.02 -0.83
N ALA A 445 -6.34 -14.15 0.49
CA ALA A 445 -7.23 -13.41 1.36
C ALA A 445 -6.45 -12.87 2.57
N GLY A 446 -6.73 -11.62 2.93
CA GLY A 446 -6.12 -10.94 4.08
C GLY A 446 -7.08 -10.80 5.24
N VAL A 447 -6.52 -10.62 6.44
CA VAL A 447 -7.26 -10.27 7.64
C VAL A 447 -6.81 -8.91 8.17
N SER A 448 -7.79 -8.07 8.47
CA SER A 448 -7.60 -6.73 8.99
C SER A 448 -7.47 -6.75 10.50
N LEU A 449 -6.57 -5.92 11.02
CA LEU A 449 -6.46 -5.54 12.42
C LEU A 449 -6.54 -4.01 12.50
N ILE A 450 -7.53 -3.49 13.22
CA ILE A 450 -7.75 -2.04 13.38
C ILE A 450 -7.55 -1.68 14.84
N GLY A 451 -6.57 -0.81 15.09
CA GLY A 451 -6.23 -0.33 16.43
C GLY A 451 -6.79 1.07 16.70
N ARG A 452 -6.61 1.55 17.93
CA ARG A 452 -6.94 2.94 18.28
C ARG A 452 -6.02 3.92 17.57
N ARG A 453 -6.53 5.14 17.34
CA ARG A 453 -5.70 6.25 16.85
C ARG A 453 -4.45 6.44 17.72
N GLY A 454 -3.28 6.46 17.10
CA GLY A 454 -1.99 6.59 17.78
C GLY A 454 -1.46 5.31 18.42
N ALA A 455 -2.19 4.19 18.35
CA ALA A 455 -1.74 2.89 18.86
C ALA A 455 -0.94 2.09 17.81
N ASP A 456 -0.33 2.76 16.84
CA ASP A 456 0.39 2.19 15.68
C ASP A 456 1.41 1.13 16.09
N GLN A 457 2.31 1.46 17.02
CA GLN A 457 3.34 0.54 17.49
C GLN A 457 2.74 -0.67 18.20
N SER A 458 1.70 -0.47 19.01
CA SER A 458 1.00 -1.57 19.70
C SER A 458 0.30 -2.49 18.70
N LEU A 459 -0.34 -1.93 17.67
CA LEU A 459 -0.99 -2.69 16.60
C LEU A 459 0.01 -3.51 15.78
N LEU A 460 1.17 -2.93 15.45
CA LEU A 460 2.26 -3.62 14.78
C LEU A 460 2.85 -4.75 15.64
N ALA A 461 3.06 -4.51 16.94
CA ALA A 461 3.53 -5.53 17.87
C ALA A 461 2.55 -6.69 17.99
N LEU A 462 1.25 -6.38 18.10
CA LEU A 462 0.15 -7.36 18.07
C LEU A 462 0.17 -8.14 16.74
N GLY A 463 0.35 -7.45 15.61
CA GLY A 463 0.45 -8.07 14.29
C GLY A 463 1.62 -9.04 14.16
N ILE A 464 2.80 -8.72 14.72
CA ILE A 464 3.95 -9.64 14.74
C ILE A 464 3.61 -10.92 15.52
N ALA A 465 2.95 -10.79 16.67
CA ALA A 465 2.55 -11.94 17.48
C ALA A 465 1.49 -12.81 16.77
N ILE A 466 0.51 -12.18 16.11
CA ILE A 466 -0.50 -12.88 15.31
C ILE A 466 0.13 -13.58 14.10
N GLU A 467 1.00 -12.90 13.35
CA GLU A 467 1.71 -13.48 12.19
C GLU A 467 2.53 -14.71 12.59
N ALA A 468 3.29 -14.61 13.69
CA ALA A 468 4.03 -15.74 14.26
C ALA A 468 3.11 -16.88 14.73
N ALA A 469 1.90 -16.54 15.20
CA ALA A 469 0.92 -17.53 15.61
C ALA A 469 0.34 -18.31 14.43
N LEU A 470 0.08 -17.62 13.32
CA LEU A 470 -0.44 -18.19 12.07
C LEU A 470 0.62 -18.95 11.27
N GLY A 471 1.90 -18.59 11.42
CA GLY A 471 2.98 -19.12 10.59
C GLY A 471 2.88 -18.72 9.12
N LYS A 472 2.16 -17.62 8.83
CA LYS A 472 1.85 -17.13 7.48
C LYS A 472 2.47 -15.75 7.27
N GLY A 473 3.49 -15.67 6.41
CA GLY A 473 3.94 -14.41 5.82
C GLY A 473 3.33 -14.24 4.42
N THR A 474 4.10 -13.70 3.46
CA THR A 474 3.67 -13.67 2.05
C THR A 474 3.31 -15.03 1.48
N LEU A 475 2.21 -15.08 0.73
CA LEU A 475 1.76 -16.29 0.07
C LEU A 475 2.54 -16.55 -1.22
N ALA A 476 3.04 -17.78 -1.37
CA ALA A 476 3.80 -18.19 -2.55
C ALA A 476 2.98 -18.09 -3.84
N ASN A 477 3.59 -17.61 -4.92
CA ASN A 477 2.96 -17.47 -6.25
C ASN A 477 3.90 -17.97 -7.37
N PRO A 478 3.41 -18.11 -8.62
CA PRO A 478 4.22 -18.61 -9.74
C PRO A 478 5.50 -17.83 -10.01
N PHE A 479 5.51 -16.51 -9.80
CA PHE A 479 6.68 -15.66 -10.04
C PHE A 479 7.76 -15.83 -8.98
N ASN A 480 7.39 -16.21 -7.76
CA ASN A 480 8.34 -16.54 -6.70
C ASN A 480 9.08 -17.85 -6.99
N GLN A 481 8.49 -18.74 -7.78
CA GLN A 481 9.05 -20.06 -8.12
C GLN A 481 9.79 -20.07 -9.47
N ARG A 482 9.61 -19.04 -10.30
CA ARG A 482 10.34 -18.86 -11.56
C ARG A 482 11.71 -18.25 -11.25
N SER A 483 12.75 -19.10 -11.21
CA SER A 483 14.17 -18.71 -11.11
C SER A 483 14.69 -18.18 -12.42
#